data_AF-A0A7Y4UFD7-F1
#
_entry.id   AF-A0A7Y4UFD7-F1
#
_cell.length_a   1.000
_cell.length_b   1.000
_cell.length_c   1.000
_cell.angle_alpha   90.00
_cell.angle_beta   90.00
_cell.angle_gamma   90.00
#
_symmetry.space_group_name_H-M   'P 1'
#
loop_
_entity.id
_entity.type
_entity.pdbx_description
1 polymer ?
#
loop_
_entity_poly.entity_id
_entity_poly.type
_entity_poly.pdbx_seq_one_letter_code
_entity_poly.pdbx_strand_id
1 'polypeptide(L)'
;MVNQHNSFAVTSGALPVGLSLNASKGLLSGVPTALDNYAFMVTATGGGACSGSRNYTLAVQDLTPPVITDVGVNKPTLWPPNHKMVTVQVNYNVSDNHSPSVNLDCSLSVTSNEPVNGTGDGDTAPDWEVLDAHHVRLRAERAGSGNGRIYTITITCKDAAGNTAMRTVSVSVPKNQS
;
A
#
# COMPACT_ATOMS: atom_id res chain seq x y z
N MET A 1 -6.80 24.77 54.23
CA MET A 1 -6.81 24.62 52.76
C MET A 1 -6.76 23.13 52.47
N VAL A 2 -7.84 22.53 51.95
CA VAL A 2 -7.83 21.11 51.60
C VAL A 2 -7.17 21.01 50.23
N ASN A 3 -6.04 20.30 50.11
CA ASN A 3 -5.44 19.98 48.81
C ASN A 3 -6.42 19.07 48.07
N GLN A 4 -7.27 19.65 47.23
CA GLN A 4 -8.18 18.88 46.38
C GLN A 4 -7.36 18.33 45.21
N HIS A 5 -6.87 17.10 45.34
CA HIS A 5 -6.24 16.40 44.24
C HIS A 5 -7.31 15.76 43.38
N ASN A 6 -7.52 16.30 42.18
CA ASN A 6 -8.28 15.59 41.16
C ASN A 6 -7.48 14.36 40.74
N SER A 7 -8.16 13.22 40.62
CA SER A 7 -7.57 11.99 40.11
C SER A 7 -8.36 11.44 38.93
N PHE A 8 -7.66 10.79 38.01
CA PHE A 8 -8.21 10.16 36.82
C PHE A 8 -7.73 8.71 36.78
N ALA A 9 -8.65 7.79 36.54
CA ALA A 9 -8.33 6.37 36.42
C ALA A 9 -9.14 5.72 35.32
N VAL A 10 -8.55 4.73 34.65
CA VAL A 10 -9.31 3.79 33.83
C VAL A 10 -9.91 2.75 34.78
N THR A 11 -11.23 2.72 34.87
CA THR A 11 -11.97 1.90 35.84
C THR A 11 -12.69 0.71 35.20
N SER A 12 -12.78 0.68 33.87
CA SER A 12 -13.25 -0.46 33.09
C SER A 12 -12.61 -0.46 31.70
N GLY A 13 -12.44 -1.65 31.11
CA GLY A 13 -11.70 -1.83 29.86
C GLY A 13 -10.19 -1.62 30.02
N ALA A 14 -9.51 -1.40 28.90
CA ALA A 14 -8.07 -1.16 28.88
C ALA A 14 -7.71 -0.10 27.84
N LEU A 15 -6.63 0.63 28.10
CA LEU A 15 -5.99 1.46 27.07
C LEU A 15 -5.20 0.58 26.10
N PRO A 16 -5.03 1.01 24.84
CA PRO A 16 -4.08 0.37 23.93
C PRO A 16 -2.69 0.28 24.57
N VAL A 17 -1.98 -0.83 24.30
CA VAL A 17 -0.58 -0.98 24.69
C VAL A 17 0.23 0.19 24.14
N GLY A 18 1.03 0.82 25.00
CA GLY A 18 1.83 2.00 24.66
C GLY A 18 1.19 3.35 25.02
N LEU A 19 -0.07 3.35 25.46
CA LEU A 19 -0.73 4.53 26.04
C LEU A 19 -0.80 4.46 27.56
N SER A 20 -0.75 5.64 28.19
CA SER A 20 -0.93 5.80 29.64
C SER A 20 -1.75 7.05 29.95
N LEU A 21 -2.61 6.95 30.97
CA LEU A 21 -3.37 8.07 31.50
C LEU A 21 -2.64 8.63 32.73
N ASN A 22 -2.26 9.91 32.69
CA ASN A 22 -1.71 10.59 33.85
C ASN A 22 -2.81 10.81 34.89
N ALA A 23 -2.71 10.11 36.02
CA ALA A 23 -3.74 10.13 37.04
C ALA A 23 -3.99 11.51 37.67
N SER A 24 -3.04 12.46 37.63
CA SER A 24 -3.23 13.78 38.24
C SER A 24 -3.63 14.87 37.25
N LYS A 25 -3.29 14.69 35.97
CA LYS A 25 -3.54 15.69 34.90
C LYS A 25 -4.65 15.28 33.94
N GLY A 26 -5.07 14.02 33.94
CA GLY A 26 -6.02 13.48 32.97
C GLY A 26 -5.46 13.42 31.54
N LEU A 27 -4.15 13.60 31.37
CA LEU A 27 -3.50 13.55 30.07
C LEU A 27 -3.31 12.09 29.64
N LEU A 28 -3.91 11.70 28.52
CA LEU A 28 -3.62 10.45 27.83
C LEU A 28 -2.45 10.68 26.86
N SER A 29 -1.37 9.91 26.99
CA SER A 29 -0.15 10.08 26.18
C SER A 29 0.58 8.77 25.92
N GLY A 30 1.36 8.74 24.84
CA GLY A 30 2.15 7.59 24.40
C GLY A 30 1.97 7.33 22.91
N VAL A 31 2.42 6.15 22.45
CA VAL A 31 2.25 5.71 21.06
C VAL A 31 1.63 4.31 21.09
N PRO A 32 0.37 4.14 20.64
CA PRO A 32 -0.26 2.83 20.62
C PRO A 32 0.39 1.95 19.57
N THR A 33 0.65 0.67 19.89
CA THR A 33 1.32 -0.26 18.96
C THR A 33 0.40 -1.33 18.38
N ALA A 34 -0.72 -1.63 19.04
CA ALA A 34 -1.66 -2.66 18.63
C ALA A 34 -2.94 -2.05 18.02
N LEU A 35 -3.23 -2.45 16.78
CA LEU A 35 -4.43 -2.04 16.05
C LEU A 35 -5.67 -2.73 16.62
N ASP A 36 -6.64 -1.95 17.11
CA ASP A 36 -7.96 -2.45 17.51
C ASP A 36 -8.89 -1.26 17.85
N ASN A 37 -10.15 -1.56 18.17
CA ASN A 37 -11.05 -0.64 18.85
C ASN A 37 -11.06 -0.92 20.36
N TYR A 38 -10.60 0.05 21.13
CA TYR A 38 -10.51 -0.05 22.59
C TYR A 38 -11.66 0.71 23.23
N ALA A 39 -12.55 -0.02 23.92
CA ALA A 39 -13.57 0.57 24.77
C ALA A 39 -13.06 0.62 26.22
N PHE A 40 -13.03 1.81 26.80
CA PHE A 40 -12.62 1.99 28.20
C PHE A 40 -13.40 3.11 28.89
N MET A 41 -13.55 3.00 30.20
CA MET A 41 -14.21 4.01 31.04
C MET A 41 -13.17 4.77 31.83
N VAL A 42 -13.23 6.10 31.76
CA VAL A 42 -12.42 6.98 32.61
C VAL A 42 -13.30 7.54 33.71
N THR A 43 -12.86 7.39 34.95
CA THR A 43 -13.45 8.03 36.13
C THR A 43 -12.56 9.18 36.57
N ALA A 44 -13.15 10.37 36.70
CA ALA A 44 -12.55 11.51 37.35
C ALA A 44 -13.12 11.63 38.78
N THR A 45 -12.24 11.68 39.78
CA THR A 45 -12.62 11.92 41.17
C THR A 45 -12.06 13.27 41.59
N GLY A 46 -12.95 14.16 42.04
CA GLY A 46 -12.62 15.49 42.51
C GLY A 46 -12.71 15.63 44.02
N GLY A 47 -12.54 16.86 44.48
CA GLY A 47 -12.67 17.20 45.88
C GLY A 47 -14.04 16.86 46.48
N GLY A 48 -14.04 16.44 47.76
CA GLY A 48 -15.28 16.07 48.46
C GLY A 48 -15.88 14.72 48.06
N ALA A 49 -15.07 13.81 47.48
CA ALA A 49 -15.48 12.48 47.01
C ALA A 49 -16.53 12.48 45.88
N CYS A 50 -16.70 13.60 45.19
CA CYS A 50 -17.50 13.66 43.97
C CYS A 50 -16.77 12.96 42.82
N SER A 51 -17.45 12.08 42.10
CA SER A 51 -16.90 11.38 40.93
C SER A 51 -17.82 11.44 39.73
N GLY A 52 -17.25 11.48 38.53
CA GLY A 52 -17.95 11.31 37.27
C GLY A 52 -17.23 10.31 36.38
N SER A 53 -17.97 9.51 35.61
CA SER A 53 -17.39 8.51 34.71
C SER A 53 -17.92 8.67 33.29
N ARG A 54 -17.07 8.38 32.30
CA ARG A 54 -17.44 8.41 30.88
C ARG A 54 -16.78 7.29 30.10
N ASN A 55 -17.55 6.65 29.23
CA ASN A 55 -17.07 5.66 28.27
C ASN A 55 -16.46 6.35 27.05
N TYR A 56 -15.35 5.79 26.57
CA TYR A 56 -14.66 6.19 25.37
C TYR A 56 -14.42 4.97 24.48
N THR A 57 -14.42 5.21 23.18
CA THR A 57 -13.94 4.26 22.18
C THR A 57 -12.76 4.92 21.46
N LEU A 58 -11.61 4.25 21.44
CA LEU A 58 -10.42 4.66 20.73
C LEU A 58 -10.09 3.64 19.65
N ALA A 59 -10.19 4.06 18.39
CA ALA A 59 -9.77 3.24 17.26
C ALA A 59 -8.29 3.51 16.96
N VAL A 60 -7.47 2.47 17.00
CA VAL A 60 -6.07 2.50 16.55
C VAL A 60 -6.01 1.82 15.20
N GLN A 61 -5.63 2.56 14.16
CA GLN A 61 -5.64 2.11 12.78
C GLN A 61 -4.29 2.37 12.12
N ASP A 62 -3.94 1.51 11.18
CA ASP A 62 -2.81 1.72 10.29
C ASP A 62 -3.28 2.48 9.05
N LEU A 63 -2.67 3.64 8.82
CA LEU A 63 -2.97 4.57 7.73
C LEU A 63 -1.75 4.82 6.85
N THR A 64 -0.67 4.06 7.06
CA THR A 64 0.58 4.20 6.33
C THR A 64 0.62 3.22 5.18
N PRO A 65 0.72 3.68 3.92
CA PRO A 65 0.87 2.78 2.79
C PRO A 65 2.20 2.03 2.79
N PRO A 66 2.26 0.85 2.13
CA PRO A 66 3.52 0.14 1.94
C PRO A 66 4.49 0.94 1.05
N VAL A 67 5.77 0.60 1.13
CA VAL A 67 6.84 1.22 0.34
C VAL A 67 7.35 0.23 -0.69
N ILE A 68 7.33 0.63 -1.97
CA ILE A 68 7.86 -0.17 -3.09
C ILE A 68 9.20 0.42 -3.54
N THR A 69 10.26 -0.39 -3.54
CA THR A 69 11.63 -0.01 -3.94
C THR A 69 12.21 -0.98 -4.97
N ASP A 70 13.39 -0.62 -5.51
CA ASP A 70 14.18 -1.47 -6.41
C ASP A 70 13.43 -1.99 -7.64
N VAL A 71 12.52 -1.16 -8.15
CA VAL A 71 11.66 -1.47 -9.28
C VAL A 71 12.49 -1.59 -10.56
N GLY A 72 12.40 -2.75 -11.22
CA GLY A 72 13.07 -3.02 -12.49
C GLY A 72 12.45 -4.17 -13.27
N VAL A 73 12.90 -4.35 -14.50
CA VAL A 73 12.50 -5.45 -15.37
C VAL A 73 13.73 -6.15 -15.93
N ASN A 74 13.66 -7.47 -16.11
CA ASN A 74 14.78 -8.22 -16.70
C ASN A 74 14.97 -7.96 -18.21
N LYS A 75 13.95 -7.41 -18.88
CA LYS A 75 13.95 -7.12 -20.32
C LYS A 75 13.32 -5.74 -20.56
N PRO A 76 14.08 -4.64 -20.42
CA PRO A 76 13.56 -3.28 -20.66
C PRO A 76 13.24 -2.99 -22.13
N THR A 77 13.74 -3.83 -23.05
CA THR A 77 13.53 -3.70 -24.49
C THR A 77 13.20 -5.07 -25.11
N LEU A 78 12.18 -5.12 -25.97
CA LEU A 78 11.84 -6.30 -26.76
C LEU A 78 12.22 -6.08 -28.22
N TRP A 79 13.09 -6.95 -28.74
CA TRP A 79 13.57 -6.90 -30.11
C TRP A 79 13.93 -8.30 -30.60
N PRO A 80 13.69 -8.64 -31.88
CA PRO A 80 13.01 -7.85 -32.92
C PRO A 80 11.48 -7.76 -32.72
N PRO A 81 10.78 -6.78 -33.33
CA PRO A 81 9.33 -6.64 -33.27
C PRO A 81 8.65 -7.72 -34.15
N ASN A 82 8.63 -8.95 -33.65
CA ASN A 82 8.24 -10.15 -34.38
C ASN A 82 6.86 -10.70 -33.98
N HIS A 83 6.05 -9.89 -33.28
CA HIS A 83 4.71 -10.22 -32.79
C HIS A 83 4.65 -11.41 -31.82
N LYS A 84 5.78 -11.89 -31.28
CA LYS A 84 5.81 -12.97 -30.29
C LYS A 84 5.63 -12.43 -28.88
N MET A 85 4.96 -13.21 -28.03
CA MET A 85 4.87 -12.95 -26.60
C MET A 85 6.19 -13.27 -25.92
N VAL A 86 6.70 -12.32 -25.14
CA VAL A 86 7.93 -12.45 -24.36
C VAL A 86 7.60 -12.31 -22.88
N THR A 87 8.02 -13.29 -22.08
CA THR A 87 7.88 -13.20 -20.62
C THR A 87 8.92 -12.21 -20.06
N VAL A 88 8.42 -11.18 -19.39
CA VAL A 88 9.19 -10.18 -18.67
C VAL A 88 8.95 -10.39 -17.17
N GLN A 89 10.05 -10.50 -16.44
CA GLN A 89 10.03 -10.53 -14.99
C GLN A 89 10.17 -9.10 -14.46
N VAL A 90 9.25 -8.73 -13.58
CA VAL A 90 9.24 -7.48 -12.82
C VAL A 90 9.83 -7.78 -11.45
N ASN A 91 10.91 -7.08 -11.11
CA ASN A 91 11.56 -7.18 -9.81
C ASN A 91 11.24 -5.92 -9.01
N TYR A 92 10.88 -6.08 -7.75
CA TYR A 92 10.72 -4.99 -6.79
C TYR A 92 10.82 -5.57 -5.38
N ASN A 93 11.17 -4.71 -4.42
CA ASN A 93 11.05 -4.99 -3.00
C ASN A 93 9.84 -4.23 -2.46
N VAL A 94 9.19 -4.81 -1.46
CA VAL A 94 8.09 -4.15 -0.75
C VAL A 94 8.25 -4.34 0.75
N SER A 95 8.07 -3.26 1.49
CA SER A 95 8.09 -3.25 2.95
C SER A 95 6.95 -2.40 3.50
N ASP A 96 6.58 -2.66 4.75
CA ASP A 96 5.59 -1.89 5.48
C ASP A 96 5.97 -1.83 6.96
N ASN A 97 5.61 -0.75 7.65
CA ASN A 97 5.97 -0.50 9.05
C ASN A 97 5.10 -1.28 10.05
N HIS A 98 3.90 -1.70 9.66
CA HIS A 98 2.94 -2.40 10.54
C HIS A 98 2.57 -3.80 10.05
N SER A 99 2.78 -4.08 8.77
CA SER A 99 2.56 -5.38 8.13
C SER A 99 3.90 -6.06 7.81
N PRO A 100 4.19 -7.26 8.36
CA PRO A 100 5.29 -8.06 7.81
C PRO A 100 5.00 -8.35 6.34
N SER A 101 6.05 -8.43 5.51
CA SER A 101 5.97 -8.50 4.03
C SER A 101 5.07 -9.61 3.47
N VAL A 102 4.76 -10.63 4.26
CA VAL A 102 3.86 -11.76 3.90
C VAL A 102 2.38 -11.39 3.84
N ASN A 103 1.98 -10.22 4.35
CA ASN A 103 0.59 -9.75 4.37
C ASN A 103 0.31 -8.67 3.30
N LEU A 104 1.24 -8.46 2.37
CA LEU A 104 1.10 -7.49 1.29
C LEU A 104 0.53 -8.17 0.04
N ASP A 105 -0.60 -7.68 -0.43
CA ASP A 105 -1.24 -8.11 -1.67
C ASP A 105 -0.75 -7.23 -2.83
N CYS A 106 0.16 -7.78 -3.64
CA CYS A 106 0.72 -7.09 -4.79
C CYS A 106 0.17 -7.65 -6.11
N SER A 107 -0.16 -6.77 -7.03
CA SER A 107 -0.67 -7.10 -8.36
C SER A 107 -0.02 -6.22 -9.43
N LEU A 108 -0.03 -6.71 -10.67
CA LEU A 108 0.43 -5.98 -11.84
C LEU A 108 -0.75 -5.63 -12.74
N SER A 109 -0.69 -4.45 -13.35
CA SER A 109 -1.50 -4.10 -14.52
C SER A 109 -0.59 -3.54 -15.62
N VAL A 110 -1.02 -3.66 -16.86
CA VAL A 110 -0.24 -3.20 -18.02
C VAL A 110 -1.11 -2.30 -18.88
N THR A 111 -0.56 -1.16 -19.27
CA THR A 111 -1.09 -0.29 -20.31
C THR A 111 -0.06 -0.10 -21.41
N SER A 112 -0.51 0.39 -22.57
CA SER A 112 0.33 0.66 -23.73
C SER A 112 0.07 2.09 -24.22
N ASN A 113 1.10 2.75 -24.75
CA ASN A 113 0.95 4.02 -25.46
C ASN A 113 0.35 3.86 -26.88
N GLU A 114 0.14 2.63 -27.34
CA GLU A 114 -0.45 2.30 -28.64
C GLU A 114 -1.73 1.47 -28.44
N PRO A 115 -2.74 1.59 -29.32
CA PRO A 115 -3.96 0.76 -29.28
C PRO A 115 -3.64 -0.73 -29.30
N VAL A 116 -4.50 -1.51 -28.62
CA VAL A 116 -4.43 -2.98 -28.62
C VAL A 116 -4.68 -3.55 -30.02
N ASN A 117 -5.64 -2.96 -30.74
CA ASN A 117 -5.87 -3.23 -32.15
C ASN A 117 -5.79 -1.90 -32.91
N GLY A 118 -4.86 -1.82 -33.87
CA GLY A 118 -4.68 -0.67 -34.73
C GLY A 118 -5.39 -0.85 -36.06
N THR A 119 -5.02 -0.07 -37.06
CA THR A 119 -5.45 -0.24 -38.47
C THR A 119 -4.34 -0.84 -39.34
N GLY A 120 -3.32 -1.46 -38.71
CA GLY A 120 -2.11 -1.99 -39.36
C GLY A 120 -2.14 -3.51 -39.52
N ASP A 121 -1.26 -4.04 -40.35
CA ASP A 121 -1.18 -5.45 -40.80
C ASP A 121 -0.58 -6.41 -39.75
N GLY A 122 -1.08 -6.35 -38.50
CA GLY A 122 -0.55 -7.17 -37.42
C GLY A 122 -1.38 -7.17 -36.13
N ASP A 123 -2.68 -6.92 -36.21
CA ASP A 123 -3.64 -6.87 -35.07
C ASP A 123 -3.74 -8.21 -34.30
N THR A 124 -2.69 -8.54 -33.56
CA THR A 124 -2.54 -9.84 -32.87
C THR A 124 -2.80 -9.67 -31.39
N ALA A 125 -4.07 -9.65 -30.98
CA ALA A 125 -4.42 -9.69 -29.58
C ALA A 125 -4.15 -11.09 -28.95
N PRO A 126 -3.90 -11.18 -27.63
CA PRO A 126 -3.68 -10.06 -26.71
C PRO A 126 -2.23 -9.53 -26.78
N ASP A 127 -2.05 -8.25 -26.52
CA ASP A 127 -0.74 -7.57 -26.54
C ASP A 127 0.04 -7.78 -25.23
N TRP A 128 -0.67 -8.10 -24.16
CA TRP A 128 -0.09 -8.50 -22.89
C TRP A 128 -0.97 -9.53 -22.16
N GLU A 129 -0.34 -10.25 -21.25
CA GLU A 129 -0.97 -11.17 -20.31
C GLU A 129 -0.28 -10.98 -18.97
N VAL A 130 -1.03 -10.72 -17.89
CA VAL A 130 -0.49 -10.70 -16.53
C VAL A 130 -0.58 -12.12 -15.97
N LEU A 131 0.56 -12.73 -15.65
CA LEU A 131 0.61 -14.10 -15.15
C LEU A 131 0.52 -14.14 -13.63
N ASP A 132 1.27 -13.26 -12.96
CA ASP A 132 1.30 -13.11 -11.51
C ASP A 132 1.86 -11.73 -11.13
N ALA A 133 2.10 -11.51 -9.84
CA ALA A 133 2.59 -10.25 -9.28
C ALA A 133 4.03 -9.86 -9.71
N HIS A 134 4.75 -10.75 -10.39
CA HIS A 134 6.14 -10.57 -10.83
C HIS A 134 6.37 -10.93 -12.31
N HIS A 135 5.38 -11.49 -13.00
CA HIS A 135 5.53 -11.93 -14.39
C HIS A 135 4.40 -11.42 -15.27
N VAL A 136 4.80 -10.81 -16.39
CA VAL A 136 3.90 -10.45 -17.49
C VAL A 136 4.46 -11.02 -18.79
N ARG A 137 3.59 -11.39 -19.72
CA ARG A 137 3.98 -11.57 -21.12
C ARG A 137 3.60 -10.31 -21.86
N LEU A 138 4.55 -9.80 -22.64
CA LEU A 138 4.37 -8.62 -23.49
C LEU A 138 4.68 -9.00 -24.93
N ARG A 139 3.86 -8.54 -25.86
CA ARG A 139 4.08 -8.80 -27.28
C ARG A 139 5.17 -7.91 -27.81
N ALA A 140 6.18 -8.51 -28.43
CA ALA A 140 7.21 -7.78 -29.16
C ALA A 140 6.63 -7.26 -30.49
N GLU A 141 5.76 -6.27 -30.43
CA GLU A 141 5.18 -5.61 -31.60
C GLU A 141 5.03 -4.11 -31.36
N ARG A 142 4.79 -3.39 -32.45
CA ARG A 142 4.57 -1.94 -32.48
C ARG A 142 3.73 -1.57 -33.70
N ALA A 143 3.10 -0.42 -33.66
CA ALA A 143 2.49 0.18 -34.83
C ALA A 143 3.54 0.45 -35.92
N GLY A 144 3.18 0.21 -37.19
CA GLY A 144 4.03 0.46 -38.36
C GLY A 144 4.51 1.91 -38.48
N SER A 145 3.63 2.85 -38.15
CA SER A 145 3.81 4.30 -38.29
C SER A 145 4.23 5.03 -37.01
N GLY A 146 4.25 4.33 -35.86
CA GLY A 146 4.57 4.92 -34.54
C GLY A 146 6.07 5.09 -34.27
N ASN A 147 6.37 5.61 -33.08
CA ASN A 147 7.75 5.75 -32.55
C ASN A 147 8.26 4.48 -31.83
N GLY A 148 7.43 3.44 -31.76
CA GLY A 148 7.66 2.25 -30.96
C GLY A 148 6.69 2.17 -29.79
N ARG A 149 6.41 0.94 -29.37
CA ARG A 149 5.48 0.66 -28.28
C ARG A 149 6.20 0.81 -26.94
N ILE A 150 5.50 1.38 -25.97
CA ILE A 150 5.91 1.44 -24.57
C ILE A 150 4.79 0.79 -23.77
N TYR A 151 5.10 -0.36 -23.19
CA TYR A 151 4.28 -0.95 -22.13
C TYR A 151 4.62 -0.25 -20.82
N THR A 152 3.61 0.26 -20.14
CA THR A 152 3.71 0.76 -18.76
C THR A 152 3.12 -0.29 -17.84
N ILE A 153 3.97 -0.93 -17.06
CA ILE A 153 3.58 -1.90 -16.04
C ILE A 153 3.41 -1.13 -14.73
N THR A 154 2.22 -1.20 -14.16
CA THR A 154 1.92 -0.62 -12.84
C THR A 154 1.91 -1.73 -11.80
N ILE A 155 2.75 -1.58 -10.79
CA ILE A 155 2.79 -2.39 -9.57
C ILE A 155 1.87 -1.72 -8.57
N THR A 156 0.89 -2.45 -8.04
CA THR A 156 0.02 -2.00 -6.96
C THR A 156 0.15 -2.96 -5.80
N CYS A 157 0.64 -2.49 -4.66
CA CYS A 157 0.69 -3.27 -3.42
C CYS A 157 -0.26 -2.68 -2.40
N LYS A 158 -1.00 -3.55 -1.71
CA LYS A 158 -1.97 -3.21 -0.68
C LYS A 158 -1.62 -3.93 0.63
N ASP A 159 -1.67 -3.23 1.75
CA ASP A 159 -1.49 -3.84 3.06
C ASP A 159 -2.79 -4.44 3.62
N ALA A 160 -2.68 -5.06 4.80
CA ALA A 160 -3.83 -5.67 5.48
C ALA A 160 -4.85 -4.63 5.99
N ALA A 161 -4.42 -3.40 6.26
CA ALA A 161 -5.29 -2.29 6.65
C ALA A 161 -6.01 -1.65 5.45
N GLY A 162 -5.56 -1.97 4.25
CA GLY A 162 -6.10 -1.56 2.97
C GLY A 162 -5.42 -0.35 2.34
N ASN A 163 -4.31 0.14 2.89
CA ASN A 163 -3.55 1.23 2.29
C ASN A 163 -2.79 0.72 1.06
N THR A 164 -2.68 1.57 0.04
CA THR A 164 -2.16 1.17 -1.28
C THR A 164 -0.98 2.02 -1.71
N ALA A 165 0.02 1.40 -2.32
CA ALA A 165 1.12 2.07 -2.99
C ALA A 165 1.24 1.62 -4.44
N MET A 166 1.68 2.54 -5.29
CA MET A 166 1.87 2.29 -6.72
C MET A 166 3.25 2.73 -7.21
N ARG A 167 3.81 1.93 -8.11
CA ARG A 167 5.01 2.26 -8.90
C ARG A 167 4.84 1.77 -10.33
N THR A 168 5.55 2.41 -11.25
CA THR A 168 5.53 2.03 -12.66
C THR A 168 6.92 1.69 -13.17
N VAL A 169 6.99 0.75 -14.11
CA VAL A 169 8.18 0.45 -14.90
C VAL A 169 7.78 0.24 -16.34
N SER A 170 8.67 0.61 -17.27
CA SER A 170 8.37 0.56 -18.70
C SER A 170 9.20 -0.48 -19.42
N VAL A 171 8.60 -1.10 -20.44
CA VAL A 171 9.27 -1.96 -21.42
C VAL A 171 8.99 -1.39 -22.81
N SER A 172 10.04 -1.25 -23.61
CA SER A 172 9.95 -0.66 -24.95
C SER A 172 10.05 -1.70 -26.07
N VAL A 173 9.34 -1.48 -27.16
CA VAL A 173 9.50 -2.14 -28.45
C VAL A 173 9.88 -1.06 -29.47
N PRO A 174 11.18 -0.74 -29.60
CA PRO A 174 11.62 0.41 -30.36
C PRO A 174 11.46 0.20 -31.87
N LYS A 175 11.39 1.30 -32.62
CA LYS A 175 11.33 1.26 -34.09
C LYS A 175 12.65 0.77 -34.71
N ASN A 176 13.78 1.18 -34.14
CA ASN A 176 15.13 0.87 -34.58
C ASN A 176 15.96 0.36 -33.40
N GLN A 177 16.96 -0.48 -33.68
CA GLN A 177 17.96 -0.86 -32.71
C GLN A 177 18.96 0.30 -32.56
N SER A 178 19.02 0.87 -31.36
CA SER A 178 20.10 1.80 -30.94
C SER A 178 21.40 1.06 -30.73
#